data_AF-A0A524CXC7-F1
#
_entry.id   AF-A0A524CXC7-F1
#
_cell.length_a   1.000
_cell.length_b   1.000
_cell.length_c   1.000
_cell.angle_alpha   90.00
_cell.angle_beta   90.00
_cell.angle_gamma   90.00
#
_symmetry.space_group_name_H-M   'P 1'
#
loop_
_entity.id
_entity.type
_entity.pdbx_description
1 polymer ?
#
loop_
_entity_poly.entity_id
_entity_poly.type
_entity_poly.pdbx_seq_one_letter_code
_entity_poly.pdbx_strand_id
1 'polypeptide(L)'
;MSQFKHSASADALLRAVQKIEQGLSIDLFNQGPDIEQVQRMVETYRGSLYDDLVERLDKVARLSGVLLATQRDIFSLIVQLWEDNISRLNKTELLVLQGAVEMPGESISNLSRHTGISYSRTRRGYRKTERAGVLRVEGMLNCESIGLERVIIVLQNPSLSLVGPYIEKSLYVDGAIPTVYLVATYPRDRQRDLLMLCRSMRATCDNISVFRISIGKPRFSSLYFNYTTSSWSPDLLHQRLMLRQGGEPITLGRFSEVPETYPNLRDNDLKTIDLLRRNYQCPVDEITERTGISESTAFKKRKQIQQAENPVLLPRTRLSIPALSERIMVIASPETAGDVVPAWRELPLTYMSRMDNLEDRTDNRIMLLAAVTAGSAVKLVRILKEEISRVNNYSAHIISAGTDTRMSVAAMYDNKAKSWKWEHGIFFEPVSYGVARRDADSQSIPVDLA
;
A
#
# COMPACT_ATOMS: atom_id res chain seq x y z
N MET A 1 -25.29 -30.01 11.57
CA MET A 1 -24.69 -29.79 12.91
C MET A 1 -23.29 -30.36 12.86
N SER A 2 -22.26 -29.51 12.95
CA SER A 2 -20.87 -29.96 12.85
C SER A 2 -20.46 -30.80 14.06
N GLN A 3 -19.54 -31.75 13.88
CA GLN A 3 -19.00 -32.59 14.96
C GLN A 3 -17.95 -31.88 15.85
N PHE A 4 -17.71 -30.60 15.63
CA PHE A 4 -16.76 -29.79 16.40
C PHE A 4 -17.40 -29.32 17.71
N LYS A 5 -16.70 -29.41 18.85
CA LYS A 5 -17.08 -28.59 20.01
C LYS A 5 -16.56 -27.18 19.78
N HIS A 6 -17.42 -26.19 19.92
CA HIS A 6 -17.03 -24.79 19.86
C HIS A 6 -16.95 -24.26 21.29
N SER A 7 -16.00 -23.35 21.53
CA SER A 7 -16.13 -22.49 22.72
C SER A 7 -17.42 -21.65 22.62
N ALA A 8 -18.01 -21.25 23.75
CA ALA A 8 -19.25 -20.46 23.74
C ALA A 8 -19.10 -19.15 22.93
N SER A 9 -17.91 -18.56 22.92
CA SER A 9 -17.58 -17.37 22.11
C SER A 9 -17.44 -17.67 20.62
N ALA A 10 -16.93 -18.84 20.25
CA ALA A 10 -16.88 -19.33 18.88
C ALA A 10 -18.30 -19.58 18.32
N ASP A 11 -19.17 -20.22 19.10
CA ASP A 11 -20.59 -20.39 18.77
C ASP A 11 -21.32 -19.05 18.60
N ALA A 12 -21.03 -18.09 19.48
CA ALA A 12 -21.59 -16.75 19.38
C ALA A 12 -21.18 -16.06 18.06
N LEU A 13 -19.91 -16.18 17.66
CA LEU A 13 -19.41 -15.61 16.41
C LEU A 13 -20.06 -16.28 15.18
N LEU A 14 -20.19 -17.62 15.17
CA LEU A 14 -20.89 -18.34 14.10
C LEU A 14 -22.35 -17.89 13.95
N ARG A 15 -23.07 -17.77 15.08
CA ARG A 15 -24.45 -17.26 15.10
C ARG A 15 -24.53 -15.81 14.65
N ALA A 16 -23.55 -14.98 14.99
CA ALA A 16 -23.50 -13.60 14.53
C ALA A 16 -23.34 -13.52 13.01
N VAL A 17 -22.41 -14.28 12.42
CA VAL A 17 -22.26 -14.36 10.95
C VAL A 17 -23.58 -14.77 10.29
N GLN A 18 -24.22 -15.82 10.80
CA GLN A 18 -25.50 -16.30 10.30
C GLN A 18 -26.61 -15.23 10.40
N LYS A 19 -26.72 -14.56 11.56
CA LYS A 19 -27.71 -13.51 11.79
C LYS A 19 -27.48 -12.30 10.89
N ILE A 20 -26.24 -11.85 10.71
CA ILE A 20 -25.89 -10.74 9.82
C ILE A 20 -26.29 -11.08 8.39
N GLU A 21 -25.97 -12.29 7.93
CA GLU A 21 -26.31 -12.74 6.58
C GLU A 21 -27.83 -12.78 6.35
N GLN A 22 -28.59 -13.08 7.41
CA GLN A 22 -30.06 -13.08 7.41
C GLN A 22 -30.68 -11.69 7.65
N GLY A 23 -29.88 -10.64 7.85
CA GLY A 23 -30.35 -9.28 8.15
C GLY A 23 -30.99 -9.12 9.55
N LEU A 24 -30.66 -10.00 10.49
CA LEU A 24 -31.20 -10.01 11.86
C LEU A 24 -30.31 -9.21 12.82
N SER A 25 -30.90 -8.63 13.87
CA SER A 25 -30.16 -7.91 14.91
C SER A 25 -29.27 -8.85 15.74
N ILE A 26 -28.08 -8.37 16.10
CA ILE A 26 -27.12 -9.06 16.94
C ILE A 26 -27.21 -8.47 18.35
N ASP A 27 -27.81 -9.20 19.30
CA ASP A 27 -27.94 -8.72 20.68
C ASP A 27 -26.74 -9.09 21.58
N LEU A 28 -25.82 -9.93 21.07
CA LEU A 28 -24.82 -10.65 21.88
C LEU A 28 -23.43 -10.02 21.93
N PHE A 29 -23.17 -8.98 21.14
CA PHE A 29 -21.89 -8.32 21.13
C PHE A 29 -22.09 -6.81 21.31
N ASN A 30 -21.45 -6.22 22.32
CA ASN A 30 -21.32 -4.77 22.41
C ASN A 30 -20.68 -4.29 21.11
N GLN A 31 -21.32 -3.37 20.37
CA GLN A 31 -20.85 -2.80 19.10
C GLN A 31 -19.38 -2.36 19.18
N GLY A 32 -18.48 -3.28 18.86
CA GLY A 32 -17.04 -3.11 18.89
C GLY A 32 -16.46 -3.27 17.49
N PRO A 33 -15.20 -2.86 17.29
CA PRO A 33 -14.55 -2.82 15.97
C PRO A 33 -14.55 -4.18 15.25
N ASP A 34 -14.47 -5.28 15.98
CA ASP A 34 -14.46 -6.64 15.42
C ASP A 34 -15.80 -7.02 14.75
N ILE A 35 -16.94 -6.55 15.26
CA ILE A 35 -18.26 -6.86 14.68
C ILE A 35 -18.48 -6.05 13.41
N GLU A 36 -18.08 -4.78 13.38
CA GLU A 36 -18.16 -3.96 12.17
C GLU A 36 -17.32 -4.56 11.05
N GLN A 37 -16.15 -5.11 11.40
CA GLN A 37 -15.30 -5.84 10.46
C GLN A 37 -16.00 -7.10 9.96
N VAL A 38 -16.56 -7.94 10.84
CA VAL A 38 -17.32 -9.14 10.44
C VAL A 38 -18.52 -8.78 9.57
N GLN A 39 -19.26 -7.74 9.92
CA GLN A 39 -20.40 -7.26 9.15
C GLN A 39 -19.97 -6.86 7.74
N ARG A 40 -18.90 -6.08 7.60
CA ARG A 40 -18.34 -5.73 6.29
C ARG A 40 -17.93 -6.97 5.50
N MET A 41 -17.32 -7.96 6.15
CA MET A 41 -16.92 -9.21 5.49
C MET A 41 -18.12 -9.97 4.94
N VAL A 42 -19.18 -10.13 5.75
CA VAL A 42 -20.43 -10.79 5.33
C VAL A 42 -21.09 -10.03 4.18
N GLU A 43 -21.24 -8.71 4.29
CA GLU A 43 -21.90 -7.88 3.27
C GLU A 43 -21.18 -7.84 1.91
N THR A 44 -19.87 -8.11 1.90
CA THR A 44 -19.04 -8.07 0.69
C THR A 44 -18.68 -9.44 0.14
N TYR A 45 -19.01 -10.51 0.87
CA TYR A 45 -18.82 -11.88 0.44
C TYR A 45 -19.76 -12.22 -0.72
N ARG A 46 -19.24 -12.98 -1.70
CA ARG A 46 -20.03 -13.49 -2.84
C ARG A 46 -20.53 -14.90 -2.50
N GLY A 47 -21.83 -15.03 -2.28
CA GLY A 47 -22.44 -16.28 -1.82
C GLY A 47 -22.68 -16.24 -0.32
N SER A 48 -22.68 -17.41 0.33
CA SER A 48 -22.87 -17.52 1.77
C SER A 48 -21.53 -17.73 2.48
N LEU A 49 -21.15 -16.76 3.32
CA LEU A 49 -19.94 -16.91 4.15
C LEU A 49 -20.19 -17.94 5.24
N TYR A 50 -21.41 -17.98 5.80
CA TYR A 50 -21.77 -18.96 6.81
C TYR A 50 -21.68 -20.40 6.28
N ASP A 51 -22.23 -20.69 5.11
CA ASP A 51 -22.22 -22.05 4.55
C ASP A 51 -20.79 -22.52 4.26
N ASP A 52 -19.97 -21.67 3.61
CA ASP A 52 -18.56 -21.98 3.32
C ASP A 52 -17.74 -22.20 4.61
N LEU A 53 -18.04 -21.41 5.65
CA LEU A 53 -17.41 -21.53 6.97
C LEU A 53 -17.76 -22.86 7.64
N VAL A 54 -19.04 -23.24 7.65
CA VAL A 54 -19.51 -24.51 8.22
C VAL A 54 -18.93 -25.70 7.44
N GLU A 55 -18.95 -25.66 6.11
CA GLU A 55 -18.39 -26.73 5.28
C GLU A 55 -16.89 -26.91 5.56
N ARG A 56 -16.16 -25.81 5.71
CA ARG A 56 -14.72 -25.87 6.00
C ARG A 56 -14.44 -26.41 7.39
N LEU A 57 -15.20 -26.01 8.41
CA LEU A 57 -15.10 -26.56 9.76
C LEU A 57 -15.42 -28.07 9.77
N ASP A 58 -16.42 -28.52 9.02
CA ASP A 58 -16.75 -29.94 8.88
C ASP A 58 -15.62 -30.73 8.19
N LYS A 59 -14.97 -30.16 7.17
CA LYS A 59 -13.79 -30.78 6.54
C LYS A 59 -12.63 -30.92 7.52
N VAL A 60 -12.36 -29.89 8.33
CA VAL A 60 -11.31 -29.94 9.36
C VAL A 60 -11.61 -30.98 10.43
N ALA A 61 -12.88 -31.10 10.85
CA ALA A 61 -13.32 -32.09 11.83
C ALA A 61 -12.94 -33.53 11.43
N ARG A 62 -12.98 -33.80 10.11
CA ARG A 62 -12.69 -35.11 9.54
C ARG A 62 -11.19 -35.40 9.39
N LEU A 63 -10.31 -34.39 9.47
CA LEU A 63 -8.89 -34.54 9.13
C LEU A 63 -7.99 -35.00 10.29
N SER A 64 -8.48 -35.00 11.55
CA SER A 64 -7.95 -35.72 12.74
C SER A 64 -8.34 -34.97 14.02
N GLY A 65 -8.62 -35.72 15.10
CA GLY A 65 -8.52 -35.43 16.57
C GLY A 65 -8.77 -34.05 17.21
N VAL A 66 -9.01 -32.98 16.44
CA VAL A 66 -9.17 -31.61 16.94
C VAL A 66 -10.62 -31.46 17.39
N LEU A 67 -10.79 -31.35 18.71
CA LEU A 67 -12.11 -31.38 19.35
C LEU A 67 -12.65 -29.99 19.69
N LEU A 68 -11.85 -28.92 19.60
CA LEU A 68 -12.23 -27.58 20.04
C LEU A 68 -11.80 -26.49 19.04
N ALA A 69 -12.73 -25.63 18.63
CA ALA A 69 -12.44 -24.38 17.92
C ALA A 69 -12.64 -23.17 18.86
N THR A 70 -11.66 -22.27 18.88
CA THR A 70 -11.74 -21.01 19.61
C THR A 70 -12.29 -19.88 18.73
N GLN A 71 -12.72 -18.77 19.34
CA GLN A 71 -13.15 -17.59 18.58
C GLN A 71 -12.07 -17.06 17.64
N ARG A 72 -10.80 -17.13 18.04
CA ARG A 72 -9.66 -16.70 17.21
C ARG A 72 -9.53 -17.56 15.95
N ASP A 73 -9.73 -18.87 16.08
CA ASP A 73 -9.64 -19.80 14.96
C ASP A 73 -10.77 -19.54 13.95
N ILE A 74 -12.00 -19.36 14.45
CA ILE A 74 -13.15 -19.05 13.59
C ILE A 74 -12.97 -17.69 12.91
N PHE A 75 -12.53 -16.66 13.65
CA PHE A 75 -12.28 -15.35 13.07
C PHE A 75 -11.18 -15.39 12.00
N SER A 76 -10.07 -16.09 12.27
CA SER A 76 -9.00 -16.28 11.27
C SER A 76 -9.51 -16.99 10.02
N LEU A 77 -10.40 -17.98 10.18
CA LEU A 77 -11.00 -18.68 9.05
C LEU A 77 -11.98 -17.79 8.27
N ILE A 78 -12.78 -16.97 8.95
CA ILE A 78 -13.64 -15.95 8.33
C ILE A 78 -12.80 -15.01 7.47
N VAL A 79 -11.71 -14.46 8.03
CA VAL A 79 -10.79 -13.57 7.31
C VAL A 79 -10.25 -14.26 6.07
N GLN A 80 -9.72 -15.48 6.21
CA GLN A 80 -9.16 -16.24 5.09
C GLN A 80 -10.19 -16.49 3.97
N LEU A 81 -11.38 -16.99 4.32
CA LEU A 81 -12.43 -17.25 3.33
C LEU A 81 -12.85 -15.97 2.62
N TRP A 82 -13.00 -14.88 3.38
CA TRP A 82 -13.33 -13.57 2.82
C TRP A 82 -12.25 -13.05 1.87
N GLU A 83 -10.98 -13.10 2.28
CA GLU A 83 -9.83 -12.69 1.46
C GLU A 83 -9.74 -13.47 0.15
N ASP A 84 -9.95 -14.79 0.20
CA ASP A 84 -10.03 -15.66 -0.97
C ASP A 84 -11.19 -15.26 -1.88
N ASN A 85 -12.35 -14.92 -1.31
CA ASN A 85 -13.55 -14.56 -2.07
C ASN A 85 -13.43 -13.18 -2.76
N ILE A 86 -12.94 -12.16 -2.05
CA ILE A 86 -12.79 -10.81 -2.62
C ILE A 86 -11.67 -10.74 -3.67
N SER A 87 -10.71 -11.66 -3.61
CA SER A 87 -9.66 -11.80 -4.61
C SER A 87 -10.15 -12.41 -5.94
N ARG A 88 -11.32 -13.07 -5.97
CA ARG A 88 -11.91 -13.65 -7.18
C ARG A 88 -12.54 -12.57 -8.05
N LEU A 89 -11.73 -11.79 -8.74
CA LEU A 89 -12.23 -10.67 -9.56
C LEU A 89 -12.79 -11.13 -10.91
N ASN A 90 -13.88 -10.50 -11.35
CA ASN A 90 -14.40 -10.69 -12.71
C ASN A 90 -13.79 -9.69 -13.70
N LYS A 91 -14.02 -9.90 -15.00
CA LYS A 91 -13.50 -9.04 -16.07
C LYS A 91 -13.88 -7.56 -15.92
N THR A 92 -15.09 -7.25 -15.46
CA THR A 92 -15.52 -5.85 -15.25
C THR A 92 -14.78 -5.23 -14.09
N GLU A 93 -14.63 -5.94 -12.97
CA GLU A 93 -13.89 -5.47 -11.79
C GLU A 93 -12.42 -5.21 -12.15
N LEU A 94 -11.77 -6.12 -12.87
CA LEU A 94 -10.38 -5.94 -13.32
C LEU A 94 -10.19 -4.70 -14.19
N LEU A 95 -11.07 -4.47 -15.17
CA LEU A 95 -11.03 -3.27 -16.01
C LEU A 95 -11.25 -1.99 -15.20
N VAL A 96 -12.16 -2.03 -14.21
CA VAL A 96 -12.39 -0.89 -13.30
C VAL A 96 -11.15 -0.61 -12.47
N LEU A 97 -10.50 -1.64 -11.89
CA LEU A 97 -9.27 -1.46 -11.12
C LEU A 97 -8.14 -0.88 -11.98
N GLN A 98 -7.97 -1.40 -13.20
CA GLN A 98 -6.97 -0.88 -14.14
C GLN A 98 -7.23 0.60 -14.47
N GLY A 99 -8.45 0.94 -14.88
CA GLY A 99 -8.81 2.32 -15.19
C GLY A 99 -8.71 3.25 -13.97
N ALA A 100 -9.01 2.76 -12.76
CA ALA A 100 -8.89 3.56 -11.54
C ALA A 100 -7.43 3.85 -11.18
N VAL A 101 -6.50 2.93 -11.47
CA VAL A 101 -5.05 3.18 -11.30
C VAL A 101 -4.53 4.15 -12.35
N GLU A 102 -5.00 4.04 -13.60
CA GLU A 102 -4.61 4.93 -14.70
C GLU A 102 -5.19 6.36 -14.55
N MET A 103 -6.38 6.49 -13.94
CA MET A 103 -7.06 7.76 -13.74
C MET A 103 -7.55 7.93 -12.28
N PRO A 104 -6.65 8.17 -11.32
CA PRO A 104 -7.01 8.27 -9.91
C PRO A 104 -7.98 9.42 -9.62
N GLY A 105 -9.04 9.14 -8.87
CA GLY A 105 -9.99 10.16 -8.41
C GLY A 105 -10.97 10.68 -9.48
N GLU A 106 -10.91 10.18 -10.70
CA GLU A 106 -11.83 10.54 -11.78
C GLU A 106 -13.27 10.11 -11.52
N SER A 107 -14.20 10.78 -12.20
CA SER A 107 -15.62 10.43 -12.11
C SER A 107 -15.91 9.04 -12.72
N ILE A 108 -16.93 8.35 -12.22
CA ILE A 108 -17.37 7.06 -12.77
C ILE A 108 -17.73 7.17 -14.27
N SER A 109 -18.25 8.33 -14.69
CA SER A 109 -18.52 8.61 -16.11
C SER A 109 -17.25 8.58 -16.94
N ASN A 110 -16.20 9.29 -16.52
CA ASN A 110 -14.92 9.31 -17.23
C ASN A 110 -14.25 7.94 -17.21
N LEU A 111 -14.28 7.26 -16.06
CA LEU A 111 -13.80 5.89 -15.92
C LEU A 111 -14.48 4.93 -16.90
N SER A 112 -15.80 5.05 -17.07
CA SER A 112 -16.56 4.19 -18.00
C SER A 112 -16.17 4.41 -19.46
N ARG A 113 -15.91 5.66 -19.86
CA ARG A 113 -15.46 5.99 -21.23
C ARG A 113 -14.06 5.46 -21.51
N HIS A 114 -13.16 5.63 -20.56
CA HIS A 114 -11.76 5.18 -20.66
C HIS A 114 -11.64 3.65 -20.73
N THR A 115 -12.39 2.94 -19.88
CA THR A 115 -12.36 1.48 -19.80
C THR A 115 -13.23 0.79 -20.86
N GLY A 116 -14.02 1.54 -21.63
CA GLY A 116 -14.88 1.01 -22.70
C GLY A 116 -16.05 0.15 -22.20
N ILE A 117 -16.44 0.26 -20.93
CA ILE A 117 -17.58 -0.46 -20.34
C ILE A 117 -18.73 0.49 -20.01
N SER A 118 -19.97 -0.02 -19.92
CA SER A 118 -21.13 0.84 -19.64
C SER A 118 -21.05 1.48 -18.25
N TYR A 119 -21.65 2.66 -18.09
CA TYR A 119 -21.71 3.39 -16.82
C TYR A 119 -22.26 2.52 -15.67
N SER A 120 -23.33 1.76 -15.93
CA SER A 120 -23.96 0.89 -14.92
C SER A 120 -23.02 -0.23 -14.45
N ARG A 121 -22.27 -0.86 -15.37
CA ARG A 121 -21.27 -1.88 -15.05
C ARG A 121 -20.08 -1.29 -14.29
N THR A 122 -19.60 -0.13 -14.73
CA THR A 122 -18.51 0.62 -14.07
C THR A 122 -18.89 0.97 -12.63
N ARG A 123 -20.07 1.57 -12.44
CA ARG A 123 -20.58 1.96 -11.10
C ARG A 123 -20.71 0.76 -10.17
N ARG A 124 -21.23 -0.37 -10.68
CA ARG A 124 -21.40 -1.60 -9.88
C ARG A 124 -20.04 -2.20 -9.51
N GLY A 125 -19.12 -2.30 -10.47
CA GLY A 125 -17.77 -2.80 -10.25
C GLY A 125 -17.01 -1.96 -9.23
N TYR A 126 -16.99 -0.64 -9.43
CA TYR A 126 -16.31 0.31 -8.55
C TYR A 126 -16.84 0.24 -7.12
N ARG A 127 -18.16 0.34 -6.92
CA ARG A 127 -18.75 0.26 -5.57
C ARG A 127 -18.48 -1.08 -4.89
N LYS A 128 -18.45 -2.17 -5.66
CA LYS A 128 -18.21 -3.50 -5.11
C LYS A 128 -16.75 -3.66 -4.66
N THR A 129 -15.79 -3.25 -5.48
CA THR A 129 -14.37 -3.31 -5.11
C THR A 129 -14.02 -2.32 -3.99
N GLU A 130 -14.67 -1.15 -3.96
CA GLU A 130 -14.55 -0.16 -2.89
C GLU A 130 -15.09 -0.69 -1.55
N ARG A 131 -16.32 -1.22 -1.53
CA ARG A 131 -16.91 -1.80 -0.31
C ARG A 131 -16.11 -2.97 0.23
N ALA A 132 -15.61 -3.83 -0.66
CA ALA A 132 -14.73 -4.94 -0.29
C ALA A 132 -13.33 -4.48 0.19
N GLY A 133 -13.00 -3.19 0.09
CA GLY A 133 -11.70 -2.65 0.49
C GLY A 133 -10.57 -2.96 -0.50
N VAL A 134 -10.87 -3.61 -1.63
CA VAL A 134 -9.89 -3.91 -2.70
C VAL A 134 -9.43 -2.63 -3.39
N LEU A 135 -10.33 -1.67 -3.56
CA LEU A 135 -10.06 -0.37 -4.17
C LEU A 135 -10.25 0.73 -3.13
N ARG A 136 -9.25 1.62 -3.00
CA ARG A 136 -9.40 2.88 -2.25
C ARG A 136 -8.81 4.02 -3.05
N VAL A 137 -9.43 5.19 -2.99
CA VAL A 137 -8.84 6.42 -3.51
C VAL A 137 -8.49 7.31 -2.32
N GLU A 138 -7.20 7.44 -2.08
CA GLU A 138 -6.63 8.14 -0.95
C GLU A 138 -5.99 9.45 -1.40
N GLY A 139 -5.88 10.40 -0.48
CA GLY A 139 -5.12 11.63 -0.70
C GLY A 139 -3.65 11.41 -0.41
N MET A 140 -2.82 11.60 -1.42
CA MET A 140 -1.36 11.61 -1.27
C MET A 140 -0.87 13.04 -1.12
N LEU A 141 -0.02 13.30 -0.12
CA LEU A 141 0.60 14.61 0.05
C LEU A 141 1.44 14.96 -1.17
N ASN A 142 1.16 16.12 -1.75
CA ASN A 142 2.06 16.75 -2.69
C ASN A 142 3.19 17.40 -1.90
N CYS A 143 4.18 16.59 -1.50
CA CYS A 143 5.28 17.03 -0.64
C CYS A 143 5.93 18.33 -1.16
N GLU A 144 6.13 18.41 -2.48
CA GLU A 144 6.79 19.55 -3.12
C GLU A 144 5.99 20.85 -2.96
N SER A 145 4.65 20.80 -3.03
CA SER A 145 3.81 21.99 -2.87
C SER A 145 3.73 22.50 -1.43
N ILE A 146 4.13 21.69 -0.45
CA ILE A 146 4.07 22.02 0.98
C ILE A 146 5.44 22.10 1.65
N GLY A 147 6.53 22.08 0.89
CA GLY A 147 7.90 22.24 1.41
C GLY A 147 8.47 21.00 2.09
N LEU A 148 7.88 19.83 1.82
CA LEU A 148 8.42 18.53 2.20
C LEU A 148 9.11 17.87 1.01
N GLU A 149 9.99 16.93 1.31
CA GLU A 149 10.63 16.08 0.33
C GLU A 149 10.61 14.63 0.79
N ARG A 150 10.40 13.72 -0.16
CA ARG A 150 10.37 12.27 0.11
C ARG A 150 11.70 11.65 -0.26
N VAL A 151 12.24 10.86 0.66
CA VAL A 151 13.47 10.09 0.51
C VAL A 151 13.24 8.64 0.85
N ILE A 152 14.16 7.81 0.38
CA ILE A 152 14.35 6.45 0.86
C ILE A 152 15.76 6.36 1.46
N ILE A 153 15.83 5.96 2.72
CA ILE A 153 17.07 5.68 3.44
C ILE A 153 17.30 4.17 3.35
N VAL A 154 18.44 3.77 2.80
CA VAL A 154 18.84 2.38 2.63
C VAL A 154 19.90 2.06 3.67
N LEU A 155 19.61 1.12 4.56
CA LEU A 155 20.51 0.64 5.59
C LEU A 155 20.94 -0.79 5.26
N GLN A 156 22.23 -1.04 5.08
CA GLN A 156 22.78 -2.38 4.85
C GLN A 156 23.39 -2.94 6.14
N ASN A 157 23.00 -4.16 6.49
CA ASN A 157 23.37 -4.87 7.71
C ASN A 157 23.22 -4.01 8.99
N PRO A 158 22.03 -3.41 9.24
CA PRO A 158 21.87 -2.52 10.38
C PRO A 158 21.77 -3.28 11.71
N SER A 159 22.49 -2.79 12.72
CA SER A 159 22.23 -3.10 14.13
C SER A 159 21.10 -2.24 14.72
N LEU A 160 20.96 -1.00 14.21
CA LEU A 160 19.89 -0.06 14.55
C LEU A 160 19.11 0.36 13.29
N SER A 161 17.80 0.49 13.41
CA SER A 161 16.89 1.06 12.42
C SER A 161 16.34 2.40 12.94
N LEU A 162 15.96 3.30 12.04
CA LEU A 162 15.28 4.53 12.42
C LEU A 162 13.77 4.31 12.41
N VAL A 163 13.12 4.71 13.49
CA VAL A 163 11.65 4.81 13.56
C VAL A 163 11.28 6.24 13.88
N GLY A 164 10.03 6.59 13.58
CA GLY A 164 9.51 7.87 14.02
C GLY A 164 8.42 8.43 13.15
N PRO A 165 7.87 9.57 13.57
CA PRO A 165 6.83 10.33 12.87
C PRO A 165 7.05 10.50 11.36
N TYR A 166 8.29 10.79 10.95
CA TYR A 166 8.63 11.06 9.55
C TYR A 166 8.93 9.81 8.72
N ILE A 167 9.02 8.63 9.35
CA ILE A 167 9.13 7.35 8.65
C ILE A 167 7.72 6.87 8.30
N GLU A 168 7.36 7.03 7.03
CA GLU A 168 6.03 6.64 6.56
C GLU A 168 5.93 5.14 6.32
N LYS A 169 7.00 4.53 5.78
CA LYS A 169 7.01 3.11 5.43
C LYS A 169 8.38 2.50 5.66
N SER A 170 8.38 1.22 6.03
CA SER A 170 9.61 0.43 6.14
C SER A 170 9.47 -0.85 5.32
N LEU A 171 10.53 -1.26 4.63
CA LEU A 171 10.61 -2.54 3.93
C LEU A 171 11.85 -3.29 4.42
N TYR A 172 11.66 -4.55 4.80
CA TYR A 172 12.71 -5.41 5.34
C TYR A 172 13.04 -6.54 4.37
N VAL A 173 14.33 -6.68 4.05
CA VAL A 173 14.87 -7.77 3.24
C VAL A 173 15.83 -8.58 4.12
N ASP A 174 15.43 -9.79 4.50
CA ASP A 174 16.17 -10.63 5.47
C ASP A 174 17.23 -11.53 4.80
N GLY A 175 17.82 -11.09 3.69
CA GLY A 175 18.80 -11.88 2.94
C GLY A 175 20.14 -12.08 3.66
N ALA A 176 21.13 -12.65 2.95
CA ALA A 176 22.49 -12.80 3.48
C ALA A 176 23.11 -11.46 3.95
N ILE A 177 22.71 -10.37 3.32
CA ILE A 177 22.95 -9.01 3.78
C ILE A 177 21.57 -8.41 4.11
N PRO A 178 21.17 -8.40 5.39
CA PRO A 178 19.90 -7.79 5.80
C PRO A 178 19.89 -6.33 5.36
N THR A 179 18.84 -5.91 4.67
CA THR A 179 18.73 -4.53 4.17
C THR A 179 17.38 -3.96 4.53
N VAL A 180 17.38 -2.73 5.04
CA VAL A 180 16.17 -1.99 5.41
C VAL A 180 16.03 -0.77 4.52
N TYR A 181 14.83 -0.56 4.00
CA TYR A 181 14.47 0.60 3.21
C TYR A 181 13.42 1.40 3.96
N LEU A 182 13.78 2.60 4.37
CA LEU A 182 12.91 3.48 5.13
C LEU A 182 12.46 4.63 4.25
N VAL A 183 11.17 4.70 3.95
CA VAL A 183 10.58 5.83 3.24
C VAL A 183 10.29 6.91 4.25
N ALA A 184 10.96 8.05 4.11
CA ALA A 184 10.80 9.18 5.00
C ALA A 184 10.35 10.43 4.24
N THR A 185 9.60 11.29 4.92
CA THR A 185 9.36 12.66 4.49
C THR A 185 10.12 13.61 5.40
N TYR A 186 10.67 14.70 4.88
CA TYR A 186 11.37 15.69 5.70
C TYR A 186 11.18 17.11 5.16
N PRO A 187 11.30 18.15 5.99
CA PRO A 187 11.27 19.54 5.54
C PRO A 187 12.50 19.83 4.68
N ARG A 188 12.30 20.35 3.46
CA ARG A 188 13.38 20.51 2.48
C ARG A 188 14.55 21.36 2.99
N ASP A 189 14.26 22.39 3.79
CA ASP A 189 15.25 23.25 4.44
C ASP A 189 16.17 22.50 5.44
N ARG A 190 15.78 21.28 5.83
CA ARG A 190 16.49 20.42 6.80
C ARG A 190 17.27 19.28 6.17
N GLN A 191 17.54 19.33 4.86
CA GLN A 191 18.33 18.31 4.17
C GLN A 191 19.69 18.05 4.83
N ARG A 192 20.39 19.10 5.27
CA ARG A 192 21.68 18.95 5.95
C ARG A 192 21.56 18.15 7.25
N ASP A 193 20.52 18.43 8.04
CA ASP A 193 20.28 17.76 9.31
C ASP A 193 19.98 16.27 9.11
N LEU A 194 19.16 15.94 8.10
CA LEU A 194 18.89 14.56 7.70
C LEU A 194 20.18 13.82 7.32
N LEU A 195 21.03 14.43 6.49
CA LEU A 195 22.29 13.82 6.07
C LEU A 195 23.26 13.64 7.24
N MET A 196 23.31 14.58 8.20
CA MET A 196 24.10 14.43 9.42
C MET A 196 23.62 13.25 10.27
N LEU A 197 22.30 13.11 10.47
CA LEU A 197 21.72 11.95 11.14
C LEU A 197 22.13 10.65 10.45
N CYS A 198 21.97 10.56 9.13
CA CYS A 198 22.33 9.37 8.37
C CYS A 198 23.84 9.05 8.50
N ARG A 199 24.71 10.06 8.46
CA ARG A 199 26.15 9.88 8.67
C ARG A 199 26.47 9.35 10.07
N SER A 200 25.76 9.80 11.10
CA SER A 200 25.95 9.30 12.47
C SER A 200 25.59 7.81 12.60
N MET A 201 24.63 7.32 11.81
CA MET A 201 24.22 5.92 11.79
C MET A 201 25.23 4.98 11.13
N ARG A 202 26.24 5.50 10.39
CA ARG A 202 27.26 4.68 9.72
C ARG A 202 28.09 3.82 10.67
N ALA A 203 28.14 4.16 11.96
CA ALA A 203 28.77 3.31 12.98
C ALA A 203 27.96 2.03 13.31
N THR A 204 26.71 1.97 12.86
CA THR A 204 25.72 0.94 13.26
C THR A 204 25.24 0.10 12.08
N CYS A 205 25.73 0.36 10.87
CA CYS A 205 25.41 -0.36 9.63
C CYS A 205 26.62 -0.39 8.72
N ASP A 206 26.75 -1.41 7.86
CA ASP A 206 27.87 -1.52 6.91
C ASP A 206 27.86 -0.37 5.89
N ASN A 207 26.66 0.06 5.49
CA ASN A 207 26.47 1.17 4.59
C ASN A 207 25.10 1.84 4.80
N ILE A 208 25.06 3.15 4.58
CA ILE A 208 23.83 3.94 4.52
C ILE A 208 23.84 4.83 3.28
N SER A 209 22.72 4.86 2.57
CA SER A 209 22.55 5.71 1.41
C SER A 209 21.19 6.38 1.46
N VAL A 210 21.13 7.65 1.07
CA VAL A 210 19.88 8.43 1.09
C VAL A 210 19.59 8.87 -0.34
N PHE A 211 18.45 8.44 -0.86
CA PHE A 211 18.00 8.81 -2.19
C PHE A 211 16.72 9.63 -2.09
N ARG A 212 16.67 10.75 -2.81
CA ARG A 212 15.39 11.40 -3.11
C ARG A 212 14.57 10.49 -4.00
N ILE A 213 13.30 10.31 -3.68
CA ILE A 213 12.40 9.48 -4.50
C ILE A 213 11.26 10.29 -5.11
N SER A 214 10.92 9.94 -6.34
CA SER A 214 9.70 10.47 -6.97
C SER A 214 8.45 9.82 -6.36
N ILE A 215 7.30 10.46 -6.58
CA ILE A 215 5.96 9.93 -6.26
C ILE A 215 5.75 8.51 -6.83
N GLY A 216 6.48 8.18 -7.89
CA GLY A 216 6.35 6.91 -8.58
C GLY A 216 4.98 6.71 -9.26
N LYS A 217 4.94 5.68 -10.12
CA LYS A 217 3.79 5.37 -10.96
C LYS A 217 3.34 3.94 -10.68
N PRO A 218 2.16 3.73 -10.06
CA PRO A 218 1.58 2.42 -9.90
C PRO A 218 0.97 2.02 -11.24
N ARG A 219 0.94 0.71 -11.49
CA ARG A 219 0.28 0.12 -12.66
C ARG A 219 -0.36 -1.19 -12.24
N PHE A 220 -1.52 -1.46 -12.82
CA PHE A 220 -2.23 -2.71 -12.62
C PHE A 220 -2.43 -3.40 -13.97
N SER A 221 -2.14 -4.70 -14.05
CA SER A 221 -2.35 -5.51 -15.24
C SER A 221 -3.14 -6.77 -14.90
N SER A 222 -4.12 -7.08 -15.73
CA SER A 222 -4.86 -8.34 -15.67
C SER A 222 -4.30 -9.42 -16.60
N LEU A 223 -3.15 -9.20 -17.25
CA LEU A 223 -2.62 -10.09 -18.30
C LEU A 223 -2.54 -11.55 -17.83
N TYR A 224 -1.97 -11.77 -16.65
CA TYR A 224 -1.77 -13.11 -16.08
C TYR A 224 -2.93 -13.59 -15.20
N PHE A 225 -4.10 -12.97 -15.28
CA PHE A 225 -5.27 -13.42 -14.55
C PHE A 225 -5.99 -14.55 -15.30
N ASN A 226 -6.09 -15.72 -14.69
CA ASN A 226 -6.85 -16.84 -15.23
C ASN A 226 -8.31 -16.74 -14.78
N TYR A 227 -9.22 -16.48 -15.73
CA TYR A 227 -10.66 -16.35 -15.46
C TYR A 227 -11.33 -17.65 -15.01
N THR A 228 -10.80 -18.82 -15.39
CA THR A 228 -11.35 -20.11 -15.01
C THR A 228 -11.08 -20.42 -13.55
N THR A 229 -9.84 -20.16 -13.10
CA THR A 229 -9.43 -20.41 -11.71
C THR A 229 -9.58 -19.20 -10.80
N SER A 230 -9.91 -18.03 -11.37
CA SER A 230 -9.97 -16.74 -10.66
C SER A 230 -8.69 -16.42 -9.86
N SER A 231 -7.53 -16.71 -10.44
CA SER A 231 -6.23 -16.52 -9.80
C SER A 231 -5.19 -15.97 -10.78
N TRP A 232 -4.19 -15.25 -10.25
CA TRP A 232 -3.04 -14.82 -11.06
C TRP A 232 -1.98 -15.90 -11.10
N SER A 233 -1.49 -16.17 -12.32
CA SER A 233 -0.39 -17.09 -12.56
C SER A 233 0.55 -16.47 -13.60
N PRO A 234 1.57 -15.71 -13.18
CA PRO A 234 2.55 -15.14 -14.09
C PRO A 234 3.18 -16.22 -15.00
N ASP A 235 3.10 -16.02 -16.31
CA ASP A 235 3.78 -16.91 -17.27
C ASP A 235 5.28 -16.64 -17.22
N LEU A 236 6.01 -17.57 -16.62
CA LEU A 236 7.46 -17.49 -16.41
C LEU A 236 8.25 -17.53 -17.71
N LEU A 237 7.76 -18.25 -18.73
CA LEU A 237 8.41 -18.27 -20.03
C LEU A 237 8.22 -16.92 -20.73
N HIS A 238 6.99 -16.38 -20.71
CA HIS A 238 6.72 -15.05 -21.26
C HIS A 238 7.58 -13.98 -20.57
N GLN A 239 7.65 -14.00 -19.23
CA GLN A 239 8.50 -13.08 -18.46
C GLN A 239 9.98 -13.18 -18.87
N ARG A 240 10.51 -14.40 -18.99
CA ARG A 240 11.89 -14.64 -19.42
C ARG A 240 12.15 -14.10 -20.83
N LEU A 241 11.25 -14.35 -21.77
CA LEU A 241 11.39 -13.87 -23.15
C LEU A 241 11.33 -12.34 -23.24
N MET A 242 10.46 -11.70 -22.46
CA MET A 242 10.36 -10.24 -22.38
C MET A 242 11.65 -9.60 -21.85
N LEU A 243 12.28 -10.20 -20.83
CA LEU A 243 13.56 -9.70 -20.29
C LEU A 243 14.70 -9.79 -21.32
N ARG A 244 14.68 -10.78 -22.22
CA ARG A 244 15.70 -10.94 -23.28
C ARG A 244 15.53 -9.97 -24.44
N GLN A 245 14.30 -9.53 -24.70
CA GLN A 245 14.04 -8.53 -25.73
C GLN A 245 14.74 -7.20 -25.42
N GLY A 246 14.98 -6.95 -24.13
CA GLY A 246 15.54 -5.69 -23.64
C GLY A 246 14.56 -4.54 -23.77
N GLY A 247 15.02 -3.34 -23.45
CA GLY A 247 14.23 -2.13 -23.56
C GLY A 247 15.09 -0.89 -23.73
N GLU A 248 14.42 0.25 -23.89
CA GLU A 248 15.12 1.53 -23.97
C GLU A 248 15.52 2.02 -22.57
N PRO A 249 16.73 2.59 -22.41
CA PRO A 249 17.15 3.22 -21.17
C PRO A 249 16.13 4.24 -20.67
N ILE A 250 15.90 4.27 -19.36
CA ILE A 250 14.93 5.19 -18.77
C ILE A 250 15.53 6.59 -18.66
N THR A 251 15.08 7.52 -19.49
CA THR A 251 15.45 8.93 -19.35
C THR A 251 14.83 9.54 -18.09
N LEU A 252 15.68 10.00 -17.17
CA LEU A 252 15.24 10.65 -15.94
C LEU A 252 14.87 12.12 -16.21
N GLY A 253 13.62 12.50 -15.98
CA GLY A 253 13.20 13.91 -16.03
C GLY A 253 13.80 14.75 -14.89
N ARG A 254 13.58 16.06 -14.88
CA ARG A 254 13.92 16.88 -13.70
C ARG A 254 12.87 16.69 -12.61
N PHE A 255 13.25 16.89 -11.35
CA PHE A 255 12.25 17.12 -10.30
C PHE A 255 11.56 18.46 -10.52
N SER A 256 10.33 18.60 -10.02
CA SER A 256 9.61 19.86 -10.11
C SER A 256 10.38 20.98 -9.44
N GLU A 257 10.25 22.19 -9.99
CA GLU A 257 10.85 23.39 -9.42
C GLU A 257 10.28 23.69 -8.04
N VAL A 258 11.10 24.33 -7.21
CA VAL A 258 10.71 24.68 -5.84
C VAL A 258 9.71 25.83 -5.92
N PRO A 259 8.51 25.70 -5.31
CA PRO A 259 7.60 26.83 -5.20
C PRO A 259 8.27 27.98 -4.43
N GLU A 260 8.07 29.22 -4.89
CA GLU A 260 8.61 30.40 -4.19
C GLU A 260 8.01 30.58 -2.79
N THR A 261 6.75 30.15 -2.61
CA THR A 261 6.04 30.20 -1.32
C THR A 261 5.22 28.94 -1.11
N TYR A 262 5.10 28.53 0.16
CA TYR A 262 4.29 27.39 0.58
C TYR A 262 2.93 27.84 1.12
N PRO A 263 1.88 27.02 0.97
CA PRO A 263 0.56 27.35 1.49
C PRO A 263 0.58 27.44 3.01
N ASN A 264 -0.07 28.48 3.56
CA ASN A 264 -0.24 28.64 4.99
C ASN A 264 -1.38 27.75 5.50
N LEU A 265 -1.05 26.64 6.15
CA LEU A 265 -2.01 25.64 6.63
C LEU A 265 -2.51 25.99 8.03
N ARG A 266 -3.82 26.26 8.17
CA ARG A 266 -4.45 26.47 9.48
C ARG A 266 -4.89 25.14 10.09
N ASP A 267 -5.20 25.12 11.38
CA ASP A 267 -5.63 23.91 12.10
C ASP A 267 -6.77 23.13 11.41
N ASN A 268 -7.80 23.84 10.94
CA ASN A 268 -8.90 23.20 10.19
C ASN A 268 -8.48 22.67 8.81
N ASP A 269 -7.45 23.26 8.17
CA ASP A 269 -6.90 22.72 6.93
C ASP A 269 -6.18 21.40 7.21
N LEU A 270 -5.38 21.34 8.27
CA LEU A 270 -4.64 20.14 8.69
C LEU A 270 -5.60 18.98 8.99
N LYS A 271 -6.68 19.23 9.74
CA LYS A 271 -7.72 18.23 10.01
C LYS A 271 -8.41 17.75 8.73
N THR A 272 -8.74 18.68 7.82
CA THR A 272 -9.37 18.33 6.53
C THR A 272 -8.41 17.51 5.67
N ILE A 273 -7.13 17.86 5.63
CA ILE A 273 -6.07 17.11 4.93
C ILE A 273 -6.00 15.69 5.47
N ASP A 274 -5.99 15.49 6.80
CA ASP A 274 -5.91 14.15 7.39
C ASP A 274 -7.12 13.27 7.03
N LEU A 275 -8.33 13.84 6.94
CA LEU A 275 -9.51 13.12 6.47
C LEU A 275 -9.38 12.75 4.97
N LEU A 276 -8.99 13.72 4.15
CA LEU A 276 -8.82 13.52 2.70
C LEU A 276 -7.68 12.57 2.36
N ARG A 277 -6.65 12.45 3.22
CA ARG A 277 -5.58 11.45 3.08
C ARG A 277 -6.11 10.02 3.23
N ARG A 278 -7.14 9.80 4.05
CA ARG A 278 -7.78 8.48 4.25
C ARG A 278 -8.83 8.19 3.19
N ASN A 279 -9.59 9.21 2.80
CA ASN A 279 -10.60 9.12 1.74
C ASN A 279 -10.58 10.40 0.92
N TYR A 280 -9.97 10.36 -0.27
CA TYR A 280 -9.86 11.54 -1.12
C TYR A 280 -11.23 12.09 -1.54
N GLN A 281 -12.24 11.22 -1.62
CA GLN A 281 -13.58 11.60 -2.01
C GLN A 281 -14.50 11.87 -0.80
N CYS A 282 -13.94 12.01 0.41
CA CYS A 282 -14.66 12.25 1.67
C CYS A 282 -15.77 13.30 1.49
N PRO A 283 -17.04 12.94 1.76
CA PRO A 283 -18.16 13.84 1.55
C PRO A 283 -18.14 14.99 2.57
N VAL A 284 -18.78 16.11 2.21
CA VAL A 284 -18.61 17.40 2.90
C VAL A 284 -19.27 17.39 4.29
N ASP A 285 -20.35 16.64 4.44
CA ASP A 285 -21.01 16.31 5.71
C ASP A 285 -20.03 15.63 6.68
N GLU A 286 -19.30 14.60 6.24
CA GLU A 286 -18.31 13.91 7.08
C GLU A 286 -17.16 14.84 7.50
N ILE A 287 -16.72 15.73 6.60
CA ILE A 287 -15.71 16.76 6.94
C ILE A 287 -16.28 17.72 8.00
N THR A 288 -17.52 18.16 7.84
CA THR A 288 -18.20 19.09 8.75
C THR A 288 -18.33 18.48 10.14
N GLU A 289 -18.83 17.24 10.23
CA GLU A 289 -19.00 16.50 11.49
C GLU A 289 -17.67 16.32 12.23
N ARG A 290 -16.62 15.90 11.53
CA ARG A 290 -15.33 15.59 12.15
C ARG A 290 -14.45 16.81 12.45
N THR A 291 -14.67 17.94 11.78
CA THR A 291 -13.86 19.16 11.97
C THR A 291 -14.58 20.29 12.69
N GLY A 292 -15.92 20.25 12.79
CA GLY A 292 -16.75 21.27 13.43
C GLY A 292 -16.89 22.58 12.64
N ILE A 293 -16.55 22.59 11.35
CA ILE A 293 -16.69 23.77 10.48
C ILE A 293 -18.02 23.76 9.72
N SER A 294 -18.47 24.91 9.22
CA SER A 294 -19.68 24.96 8.40
C SER A 294 -19.49 24.25 7.04
N GLU A 295 -20.57 23.68 6.50
CA GLU A 295 -20.58 22.94 5.23
C GLU A 295 -20.01 23.77 4.06
N SER A 296 -20.36 25.06 3.99
CA SER A 296 -19.83 25.98 2.98
C SER A 296 -18.33 26.20 3.10
N THR A 297 -17.79 26.18 4.32
CA THR A 297 -16.35 26.27 4.58
C THR A 297 -15.65 24.96 4.24
N ALA A 298 -16.24 23.82 4.61
CA ALA A 298 -15.73 22.49 4.28
C ALA A 298 -15.64 22.29 2.76
N PHE A 299 -16.67 22.67 2.00
CA PHE A 299 -16.66 22.61 0.54
C PHE A 299 -15.54 23.45 -0.07
N LYS A 300 -15.39 24.72 0.37
CA LYS A 300 -14.32 25.62 -0.11
C LYS A 300 -12.93 25.08 0.20
N LYS A 301 -12.69 24.61 1.43
CA LYS A 301 -11.39 24.05 1.85
C LYS A 301 -11.04 22.79 1.08
N ARG A 302 -11.99 21.85 0.95
CA ARG A 302 -11.81 20.64 0.14
C ARG A 302 -11.40 21.01 -1.28
N LYS A 303 -12.10 21.95 -1.92
CA LYS A 303 -11.76 22.42 -3.26
C LYS A 303 -10.37 23.03 -3.33
N GLN A 304 -9.99 23.88 -2.38
CA GLN A 304 -8.65 24.49 -2.33
C GLN A 304 -7.53 23.44 -2.17
N ILE A 305 -7.72 22.45 -1.30
CA ILE A 305 -6.74 21.40 -1.05
C ILE A 305 -6.54 20.50 -2.30
N GLN A 306 -7.60 20.25 -3.06
CA GLN A 306 -7.62 19.29 -4.17
C GLN A 306 -7.40 19.89 -5.55
N GLN A 307 -7.81 21.15 -5.77
CA GLN A 307 -7.94 21.75 -7.11
C GLN A 307 -7.26 23.11 -7.24
N ALA A 308 -6.44 23.52 -6.26
CA ALA A 308 -5.56 24.68 -6.46
C ALA A 308 -4.56 24.41 -7.59
N GLU A 309 -3.97 25.48 -8.14
CA GLU A 309 -2.90 25.39 -9.16
C GLU A 309 -1.75 24.50 -8.68
N ASN A 310 -1.39 24.63 -7.40
CA ASN A 310 -0.52 23.71 -6.67
C ASN A 310 -1.33 22.99 -5.58
N PRO A 311 -1.97 21.85 -5.88
CA PRO A 311 -2.80 21.16 -4.91
C PRO A 311 -1.94 20.61 -3.76
N VAL A 312 -2.49 20.61 -2.55
CA VAL A 312 -1.85 20.06 -1.35
C VAL A 312 -1.96 18.54 -1.34
N LEU A 313 -3.07 18.00 -1.86
CA LEU A 313 -3.30 16.57 -2.01
C LEU A 313 -3.54 16.20 -3.46
N LEU A 314 -2.91 15.11 -3.90
CA LEU A 314 -3.16 14.47 -5.18
C LEU A 314 -3.97 13.20 -4.97
N PRO A 315 -4.90 12.85 -5.88
CA PRO A 315 -5.59 11.58 -5.80
C PRO A 315 -4.62 10.42 -6.05
N ARG A 316 -4.71 9.37 -5.24
CA ARG A 316 -3.91 8.16 -5.41
C ARG A 316 -4.75 6.92 -5.17
N THR A 317 -4.84 6.09 -6.20
CA THR A 317 -5.53 4.80 -6.12
C THR A 317 -4.64 3.79 -5.43
N ARG A 318 -5.14 3.17 -4.35
CA ARG A 318 -4.54 2.01 -3.68
C ARG A 318 -5.34 0.77 -3.98
N LEU A 319 -4.64 -0.28 -4.37
CA LEU A 319 -5.20 -1.60 -4.55
C LEU A 319 -4.70 -2.52 -3.43
N SER A 320 -5.62 -3.18 -2.75
CA SER A 320 -5.34 -4.16 -1.70
C SER A 320 -6.00 -5.48 -2.06
N ILE A 321 -5.34 -6.26 -2.92
CA ILE A 321 -5.82 -7.57 -3.37
C ILE A 321 -5.12 -8.64 -2.51
N PRO A 322 -5.82 -9.33 -1.59
CA PRO A 322 -5.20 -10.27 -0.67
C PRO A 322 -4.40 -11.39 -1.34
N ALA A 323 -4.89 -11.92 -2.47
CA ALA A 323 -4.18 -12.96 -3.23
C ALA A 323 -2.80 -12.52 -3.74
N LEU A 324 -2.55 -11.22 -3.87
CA LEU A 324 -1.23 -10.67 -4.21
C LEU A 324 -0.45 -10.42 -2.91
N SER A 325 0.03 -11.49 -2.28
CA SER A 325 0.63 -11.44 -0.93
C SER A 325 2.15 -11.24 -0.93
N GLU A 326 2.86 -11.70 -1.96
CA GLU A 326 4.32 -11.59 -2.02
C GLU A 326 4.75 -10.25 -2.64
N ARG A 327 5.94 -9.78 -2.26
CA ARG A 327 6.52 -8.54 -2.79
C ARG A 327 7.92 -8.77 -3.33
N ILE A 328 8.18 -8.19 -4.49
CA ILE A 328 9.50 -8.18 -5.12
C ILE A 328 9.94 -6.73 -5.27
N MET A 329 11.20 -6.47 -4.98
CA MET A 329 11.86 -5.20 -5.26
C MET A 329 13.06 -5.41 -6.16
N VAL A 330 13.17 -4.57 -7.19
CA VAL A 330 14.34 -4.45 -8.03
C VAL A 330 14.86 -3.02 -7.93
N ILE A 331 16.15 -2.87 -7.73
CA ILE A 331 16.85 -1.58 -7.81
C ILE A 331 17.91 -1.74 -8.88
N ALA A 332 17.89 -0.85 -9.86
CA ALA A 332 18.73 -0.96 -11.04
C ALA A 332 19.16 0.41 -11.54
N SER A 333 20.25 0.47 -12.32
CA SER A 333 20.57 1.67 -13.10
C SER A 333 19.46 1.96 -14.13
N PRO A 334 19.33 3.20 -14.64
CA PRO A 334 18.30 3.54 -15.63
C PRO A 334 18.36 2.70 -16.91
N GLU A 335 19.56 2.27 -17.32
CA GLU A 335 19.78 1.39 -18.48
C GLU A 335 19.21 0.01 -18.20
N THR A 336 19.64 -0.62 -17.10
CA THR A 336 19.21 -1.97 -16.72
C THR A 336 17.71 -2.01 -16.39
N ALA A 337 17.17 -0.94 -15.80
CA ALA A 337 15.74 -0.83 -15.55
C ALA A 337 14.94 -0.75 -16.85
N GLY A 338 15.51 -0.16 -17.91
CA GLY A 338 14.93 -0.15 -19.26
C GLY A 338 14.62 -1.54 -19.77
N ASP A 339 15.53 -2.49 -19.55
CA ASP A 339 15.35 -3.90 -19.94
C ASP A 339 14.30 -4.64 -19.11
N VAL A 340 14.16 -4.28 -17.83
CA VAL A 340 13.25 -4.94 -16.90
C VAL A 340 11.81 -4.43 -17.04
N VAL A 341 11.63 -3.15 -17.31
CA VAL A 341 10.33 -2.47 -17.28
C VAL A 341 9.26 -3.10 -18.20
N PRO A 342 9.56 -3.52 -19.45
CA PRO A 342 8.57 -4.17 -20.31
C PRO A 342 7.96 -5.42 -19.67
N ALA A 343 8.79 -6.30 -19.12
CA ALA A 343 8.34 -7.50 -18.40
C ALA A 343 7.62 -7.13 -17.09
N TRP A 344 8.17 -6.15 -16.36
CA TRP A 344 7.64 -5.69 -15.07
C TRP A 344 6.21 -5.18 -15.17
N ARG A 345 5.92 -4.38 -16.21
CA ARG A 345 4.61 -3.76 -16.45
C ARG A 345 3.46 -4.75 -16.62
N GLU A 346 3.76 -6.01 -16.92
CA GLU A 346 2.77 -7.07 -17.10
C GLU A 346 2.46 -7.85 -15.82
N LEU A 347 3.22 -7.61 -14.74
CA LEU A 347 2.90 -8.16 -13.43
C LEU A 347 1.63 -7.51 -12.85
N PRO A 348 0.91 -8.21 -11.94
CA PRO A 348 -0.44 -7.83 -11.52
C PRO A 348 -0.55 -6.41 -10.96
N LEU A 349 0.31 -6.07 -10.01
CA LEU A 349 0.38 -4.73 -9.43
C LEU A 349 1.85 -4.35 -9.31
N THR A 350 2.22 -3.24 -9.94
CA THR A 350 3.59 -2.74 -9.94
C THR A 350 3.66 -1.28 -9.56
N TYR A 351 4.83 -0.86 -9.11
CA TYR A 351 5.16 0.51 -8.79
C TYR A 351 6.58 0.79 -9.25
N MET A 352 6.79 1.93 -9.91
CA MET A 352 8.10 2.36 -10.38
C MET A 352 8.39 3.75 -9.83
N SER A 353 9.57 3.94 -9.23
CA SER A 353 10.02 5.24 -8.73
C SER A 353 11.48 5.49 -9.09
N ARG A 354 11.80 6.77 -9.33
CA ARG A 354 13.17 7.23 -9.52
C ARG A 354 13.83 7.46 -8.16
N MET A 355 15.09 7.11 -8.04
CA MET A 355 15.95 7.35 -6.89
C MET A 355 17.17 8.17 -7.31
N ASP A 356 17.32 9.37 -6.76
CA ASP A 356 18.48 10.22 -7.02
C ASP A 356 19.25 10.40 -5.70
N ASN A 357 20.50 9.94 -5.65
CA ASN A 357 21.29 9.94 -4.42
C ASN A 357 21.63 11.38 -3.99
N LEU A 358 21.35 11.69 -2.72
CA LEU A 358 21.53 13.04 -2.17
C LEU A 358 22.99 13.37 -1.84
N GLU A 359 23.84 12.36 -1.67
CA GLU A 359 25.27 12.54 -1.42
C GLU A 359 26.11 12.41 -2.70
N ASP A 360 25.66 11.60 -3.68
CA ASP A 360 26.32 11.41 -4.98
C ASP A 360 25.33 11.59 -6.15
N ARG A 361 25.39 12.74 -6.82
CA ARG A 361 24.47 13.05 -7.94
C ARG A 361 24.63 12.16 -9.18
N THR A 362 25.70 11.39 -9.26
CA THR A 362 25.94 10.46 -10.37
C THR A 362 25.25 9.11 -10.15
N ASP A 363 24.94 8.76 -8.91
CA ASP A 363 24.26 7.52 -8.53
C ASP A 363 22.74 7.67 -8.61
N ASN A 364 22.23 7.64 -9.84
CA ASN A 364 20.79 7.60 -10.09
C ASN A 364 20.32 6.17 -10.36
N ARG A 365 19.21 5.79 -9.76
CA ARG A 365 18.65 4.44 -9.83
C ARG A 365 17.15 4.47 -10.08
N ILE A 366 16.62 3.35 -10.51
CA ILE A 366 15.20 3.09 -10.63
C ILE A 366 14.85 1.95 -9.68
N MET A 367 13.83 2.20 -8.86
CA MET A 367 13.22 1.20 -8.01
C MET A 367 11.93 0.71 -8.65
N LEU A 368 11.81 -0.60 -8.73
CA LEU A 368 10.66 -1.32 -9.23
C LEU A 368 10.13 -2.22 -8.11
N LEU A 369 8.86 -2.06 -7.76
CA LEU A 369 8.15 -2.90 -6.80
C LEU A 369 7.02 -3.63 -7.51
N ALA A 370 6.75 -4.85 -7.08
CA ALA A 370 5.64 -5.66 -7.59
C ALA A 370 4.99 -6.45 -6.46
N ALA A 371 3.66 -6.55 -6.51
CA ALA A 371 2.89 -7.53 -5.75
C ALA A 371 2.44 -8.67 -6.65
N VAL A 372 2.73 -9.89 -6.20
CA VAL A 372 2.49 -11.13 -6.95
C VAL A 372 1.85 -12.17 -6.04
N THR A 373 1.29 -13.22 -6.65
CA THR A 373 0.71 -14.34 -5.91
C THR A 373 1.78 -15.16 -5.19
N ALA A 374 1.36 -15.77 -4.08
CA ALA A 374 2.22 -16.66 -3.30
C ALA A 374 2.94 -17.72 -4.17
N GLY A 375 4.23 -17.92 -3.90
CA GLY A 375 5.11 -18.83 -4.63
C GLY A 375 5.66 -18.28 -5.96
N SER A 376 5.27 -17.08 -6.39
CA SER A 376 5.75 -16.47 -7.63
C SER A 376 7.05 -15.68 -7.44
N ALA A 377 7.25 -15.05 -6.29
CA ALA A 377 8.38 -14.15 -6.04
C ALA A 377 9.74 -14.85 -6.18
N VAL A 378 9.90 -16.04 -5.59
CA VAL A 378 11.14 -16.83 -5.69
C VAL A 378 11.46 -17.16 -7.16
N LYS A 379 10.44 -17.53 -7.94
CA LYS A 379 10.61 -17.91 -9.35
C LYS A 379 10.97 -16.70 -10.20
N LEU A 380 10.30 -15.57 -10.00
CA LEU A 380 10.55 -14.32 -10.73
C LEU A 380 11.92 -13.73 -10.39
N VAL A 381 12.30 -13.69 -9.10
CA VAL A 381 13.64 -13.24 -8.67
C VAL A 381 14.74 -14.14 -9.24
N ARG A 382 14.49 -15.46 -9.34
CA ARG A 382 15.43 -16.37 -9.99
C ARG A 382 15.60 -16.04 -11.48
N ILE A 383 14.50 -15.88 -12.22
CA ILE A 383 14.55 -15.52 -13.66
C ILE A 383 15.31 -14.20 -13.85
N LEU A 384 14.99 -13.21 -13.05
CA LEU A 384 15.68 -11.92 -13.05
C LEU A 384 17.20 -12.06 -12.85
N LYS A 385 17.64 -12.89 -11.89
CA LYS A 385 19.06 -13.16 -11.63
C LYS A 385 19.74 -14.01 -12.72
N GLU A 386 18.98 -14.81 -13.44
CA GLU A 386 19.48 -15.64 -14.56
C GLU A 386 19.64 -14.83 -15.84
N GLU A 387 18.70 -13.91 -16.12
CA GLU A 387 18.64 -13.18 -17.39
C GLU A 387 19.35 -11.81 -17.34
N ILE A 388 19.38 -11.13 -16.18
CA ILE A 388 20.09 -9.85 -16.03
C ILE A 388 21.54 -10.12 -15.60
N SER A 389 22.49 -9.79 -16.47
CA SER A 389 23.93 -9.99 -16.25
C SER A 389 24.41 -9.30 -14.96
N ARG A 390 25.24 -10.00 -14.17
CA ARG A 390 25.77 -9.58 -12.85
C ARG A 390 26.74 -8.38 -12.87
N VAL A 391 26.92 -7.73 -14.02
CA VAL A 391 27.93 -6.67 -14.22
C VAL A 391 27.38 -5.27 -13.92
N ASN A 392 26.05 -5.11 -13.85
CA ASN A 392 25.41 -3.80 -13.62
C ASN A 392 25.02 -3.60 -12.15
N ASN A 393 24.96 -2.34 -11.69
CA ASN A 393 24.40 -1.93 -10.40
C ASN A 393 22.92 -2.35 -10.30
N TYR A 394 22.71 -3.61 -9.95
CA TYR A 394 21.44 -4.32 -10.04
C TYR A 394 21.25 -5.19 -8.79
N SER A 395 20.05 -5.14 -8.22
CA SER A 395 19.69 -5.98 -7.09
C SER A 395 18.21 -6.34 -7.13
N ALA A 396 17.91 -7.62 -6.94
CA ALA A 396 16.54 -8.13 -6.86
C ALA A 396 16.32 -8.90 -5.54
N HIS A 397 15.28 -8.50 -4.83
CA HIS A 397 14.97 -8.95 -3.48
C HIS A 397 13.50 -9.34 -3.34
N ILE A 398 13.25 -10.34 -2.50
CA ILE A 398 11.92 -10.58 -1.94
C ILE A 398 11.85 -9.79 -0.64
N ILE A 399 10.79 -9.01 -0.47
CA ILE A 399 10.58 -8.25 0.77
C ILE A 399 9.90 -9.20 1.76
N SER A 400 10.49 -9.34 2.94
CA SER A 400 10.03 -10.25 3.99
C SER A 400 8.91 -9.64 4.84
N ALA A 401 8.99 -8.33 5.11
CA ALA A 401 8.05 -7.62 5.95
C ALA A 401 8.05 -6.12 5.67
N GLY A 402 7.02 -5.43 6.11
CA GLY A 402 6.95 -3.98 6.02
C GLY A 402 6.01 -3.35 7.02
N THR A 403 6.04 -2.02 7.04
CA THR A 403 5.13 -1.17 7.80
C THR A 403 4.59 -0.07 6.89
N ASP A 404 3.33 0.30 7.07
CA ASP A 404 2.70 1.49 6.46
C ASP A 404 2.10 2.34 7.58
N THR A 405 2.92 3.26 8.10
CA THR A 405 2.59 4.14 9.22
C THR A 405 2.34 5.54 8.70
N ARG A 406 1.07 5.96 8.68
CA ARG A 406 0.72 7.34 8.31
C ARG A 406 0.40 8.16 9.53
N MET A 407 1.32 9.03 9.89
CA MET A 407 1.06 9.99 10.95
C MET A 407 0.22 11.17 10.45
N SER A 408 -0.58 11.73 11.36
CA SER A 408 -1.36 12.95 11.17
C SER A 408 -0.49 14.13 10.76
N VAL A 409 -0.91 14.84 9.71
CA VAL A 409 -0.27 16.10 9.28
C VAL A 409 -0.41 17.17 10.36
N ALA A 410 -1.56 17.19 11.06
CA ALA A 410 -1.76 18.08 12.19
C ALA A 410 -0.73 17.87 13.32
N ALA A 411 -0.25 16.63 13.51
CA ALA A 411 0.81 16.35 14.47
C ALA A 411 2.18 16.89 14.03
N MET A 412 2.47 16.87 12.71
CA MET A 412 3.77 17.27 12.13
C MET A 412 3.91 18.77 11.91
N TYR A 413 2.82 19.52 11.78
CA TYR A 413 2.87 20.94 11.43
C TYR A 413 2.73 21.82 12.66
N ASP A 414 3.58 22.84 12.79
CA ASP A 414 3.43 23.89 13.80
C ASP A 414 2.68 25.09 13.19
N ASN A 415 1.42 25.25 13.59
CA ASN A 415 0.57 26.34 13.13
C ASN A 415 1.06 27.73 13.59
N LYS A 416 1.80 27.84 14.71
CA LYS A 416 2.36 29.11 15.19
C LYS A 416 3.57 29.52 14.36
N ALA A 417 4.51 28.59 14.18
CA ALA A 417 5.71 28.82 13.38
C ALA A 417 5.45 28.77 11.87
N LYS A 418 4.27 28.27 11.45
CA LYS A 418 3.88 28.03 10.05
C LYS A 418 4.90 27.17 9.31
N SER A 419 5.45 26.20 10.01
CA SER A 419 6.52 25.33 9.52
C SER A 419 6.32 23.91 10.01
N TRP A 420 7.02 22.97 9.38
CA TRP A 420 7.07 21.60 9.82
C TRP A 420 7.93 21.49 11.08
N LYS A 421 7.43 20.75 12.07
CA LYS A 421 8.15 20.50 13.31
C LYS A 421 9.40 19.69 13.01
N TRP A 422 10.55 20.19 13.43
CA TRP A 422 11.80 19.50 13.22
C TRP A 422 12.74 19.75 14.39
N GLU A 423 12.93 18.73 15.22
CA GLU A 423 13.89 18.75 16.32
C GLU A 423 14.83 17.55 16.18
N HIS A 424 16.12 17.82 16.35
CA HIS A 424 17.16 16.80 16.17
C HIS A 424 17.01 15.69 17.23
N GLY A 425 16.98 14.43 16.81
CA GLY A 425 16.89 13.27 17.71
C GLY A 425 15.51 12.97 18.31
N ILE A 426 14.49 13.79 18.05
CA ILE A 426 13.13 13.58 18.58
C ILE A 426 12.22 12.91 17.54
N PHE A 427 12.40 13.24 16.26
CA PHE A 427 11.52 12.74 15.19
C PHE A 427 12.07 11.51 14.46
N PHE A 428 13.31 11.13 14.73
CA PHE A 428 13.94 9.89 14.30
C PHE A 428 14.64 9.27 15.50
N GLU A 429 14.07 8.18 15.99
CA GLU A 429 14.61 7.43 17.12
C GLU A 429 15.32 6.17 16.59
N PRO A 430 16.60 5.96 16.94
CA PRO A 430 17.28 4.72 16.62
C PRO A 430 16.80 3.61 17.56
N VAL A 431 16.26 2.54 16.99
CA VAL A 431 15.82 1.34 17.71
C VAL A 431 16.58 0.13 17.20
N SER A 432 16.71 -0.91 18.03
CA SER A 432 17.34 -2.17 17.60
C SER A 432 16.63 -2.74 16.37
N TYR A 433 17.40 -3.16 15.36
CA TYR A 433 16.85 -3.76 14.14
C TYR A 433 15.92 -4.95 14.45
N GLY A 434 16.27 -5.80 15.42
CA GLY A 434 15.45 -6.95 15.80
C GLY A 434 14.09 -6.59 16.37
N VAL A 435 13.97 -5.42 17.02
CA VAL A 435 12.68 -4.89 17.52
C VAL A 435 11.86 -4.36 16.35
N ALA A 436 12.44 -3.46 15.55
CA ALA A 436 11.77 -2.86 14.41
C ALA A 436 11.30 -3.91 13.37
N ARG A 437 12.11 -4.95 13.16
CA ARG A 437 11.78 -6.08 12.27
C ARG A 437 10.64 -6.94 12.82
N ARG A 438 10.53 -7.09 14.14
CA ARG A 438 9.45 -7.86 14.79
C ARG A 438 8.11 -7.13 14.71
N ASP A 439 8.14 -5.81 14.78
CA ASP A 439 6.94 -4.97 14.67
C ASP A 439 6.43 -4.84 13.21
N ALA A 440 7.27 -5.20 12.23
CA ALA A 440 6.90 -5.24 10.83
C ALA A 440 6.11 -6.50 10.47
N ASP A 441 5.07 -6.33 9.65
CA ASP A 441 4.19 -7.41 9.24
C ASP A 441 4.57 -7.96 7.86
N SER A 442 4.50 -9.28 7.73
CA SER A 442 4.69 -10.00 6.47
C SER A 442 3.51 -9.87 5.50
N GLN A 443 2.32 -9.53 6.01
CA GLN A 443 1.11 -9.39 5.19
C GLN A 443 0.86 -7.93 4.76
N SER A 444 1.25 -6.96 5.58
CA SER A 444 1.06 -5.52 5.34
C SER A 444 2.27 -4.84 4.64
N ILE A 445 2.80 -5.44 3.58
CA ILE A 445 3.95 -4.87 2.86
C ILE A 445 3.46 -3.90 1.77
N PRO A 446 3.81 -2.60 1.82
CA PRO A 446 3.35 -1.62 0.85
C PRO A 446 4.03 -1.81 -0.51
N VAL A 447 3.24 -1.78 -1.59
CA VAL A 447 3.76 -1.75 -2.98
C VAL A 447 4.07 -0.33 -3.41
N ASP A 448 3.21 0.60 -3.03
CA ASP A 448 3.28 2.00 -3.43
C ASP A 448 3.87 2.81 -2.29
N LEU A 449 5.04 3.39 -2.53
CA LEU A 449 5.83 4.09 -1.52
C LEU A 449 5.45 5.56 -1.35
N ALA A 450 4.56 6.08 -2.19
CA ALA A 450 4.13 7.48 -2.14
C ALA A 450 3.17 7.81 -0.99
#